data_AF-A0A849WWK8-F1
#
_entry.id   AF-A0A849WWK8-F1
#
_cell.length_a   1.000
_cell.length_b   1.000
_cell.length_c   1.000
_cell.angle_alpha   90.00
_cell.angle_beta   90.00
_cell.angle_gamma   90.00
#
_symmetry.space_group_name_H-M   'P 1'
#
loop_
_entity.id
_entity.type
_entity.pdbx_description
1 polymer ?
#
loop_
_entity_poly.entity_id
_entity_poly.type
_entity_poly.pdbx_seq_one_letter_code
_entity_poly.pdbx_strand_id
1 'polypeptide(L)'
;KTGRNVPEPVQTQLIDSTHQDVNELLPFLQERAAQLQEVARKQLAERATKESAEMLRILEDQQKRILATAKRFDENKQLRFDFSDGEQRQAQLDREAWDKRLLALQKEMTTEPARVRDVYEVRAHRLEPVGLVYLWPVTG
;
A
#
# COMPACT_ATOMS: atom_id res chain seq x y z
N LYS A 1 -29.53 -34.58 11.78
CA LYS A 1 -30.61 -33.60 11.51
C LYS A 1 -30.94 -33.72 10.03
N THR A 2 -31.93 -34.55 9.69
CA THR A 2 -32.38 -34.78 8.32
C THR A 2 -33.26 -33.60 7.90
N GLY A 3 -32.66 -32.59 7.28
CA GLY A 3 -33.43 -31.53 6.64
C GLY A 3 -34.29 -32.14 5.55
N ARG A 4 -35.61 -31.98 5.64
CA ARG A 4 -36.51 -32.32 4.52
C ARG A 4 -36.06 -31.50 3.31
N ASN A 5 -35.79 -32.20 2.20
CA ASN A 5 -35.42 -31.55 0.94
C ASN A 5 -36.58 -30.68 0.45
N VAL A 6 -36.25 -29.55 -0.16
CA VAL A 6 -37.21 -28.71 -0.89
C VAL A 6 -37.88 -29.58 -1.96
N PRO A 7 -39.21 -29.55 -2.13
CA PRO A 7 -39.88 -30.33 -3.18
C PRO A 7 -39.32 -29.98 -4.57
N GLU A 8 -39.11 -30.98 -5.43
CA GLU A 8 -38.58 -30.79 -6.80
C GLU A 8 -39.31 -29.73 -7.63
N PRO A 9 -40.65 -29.58 -7.56
CA PRO A 9 -41.35 -28.52 -8.28
C PRO A 9 -40.91 -27.11 -7.85
N VAL A 10 -40.68 -26.93 -6.55
CA VAL A 10 -40.21 -25.64 -5.99
C VAL A 10 -38.76 -25.39 -6.39
N GLN A 11 -37.92 -26.41 -6.41
CA GLN A 11 -36.53 -26.27 -6.87
C GLN A 11 -36.47 -25.81 -8.33
N THR A 12 -37.29 -26.42 -9.20
CA THR A 12 -37.36 -26.07 -10.62
C THR A 12 -37.80 -24.61 -10.80
N GLN A 13 -38.82 -24.18 -10.05
CA GLN A 13 -39.31 -22.80 -10.09
C GLN A 13 -38.24 -21.78 -9.65
N LEU A 14 -37.44 -22.10 -8.63
CA LEU A 14 -36.35 -21.24 -8.15
C LEU A 14 -35.18 -21.18 -9.15
N ILE A 15 -34.88 -22.28 -9.84
CA ILE A 15 -33.88 -22.30 -10.90
C ILE A 15 -34.33 -21.40 -12.06
N ASP A 16 -35.60 -21.50 -12.45
CA ASP A 16 -36.17 -20.70 -13.53
C ASP A 16 -36.21 -19.20 -13.17
N SER A 17 -36.44 -18.83 -11.90
CA SER A 17 -36.43 -17.44 -11.44
C SER A 17 -35.04 -16.85 -11.20
N THR A 18 -33.99 -17.67 -11.17
CA THR A 18 -32.63 -17.27 -10.74
C THR A 18 -32.11 -16.03 -11.47
N HIS A 19 -32.29 -15.94 -12.80
CA HIS A 19 -31.85 -14.76 -13.56
C HIS A 19 -32.51 -13.47 -13.12
N GLN A 20 -33.81 -13.54 -12.82
CA GLN A 20 -34.57 -12.38 -12.36
C GLN A 20 -34.19 -12.02 -10.92
N ASP A 21 -34.08 -13.02 -10.04
CA ASP A 21 -33.67 -12.81 -8.65
C ASP A 21 -32.28 -12.17 -8.55
N VAL A 22 -31.32 -12.58 -9.40
CA VAL A 22 -30.00 -11.95 -9.48
C VAL A 22 -30.12 -10.49 -9.92
N ASN A 23 -30.94 -10.19 -10.94
CA ASN A 23 -31.13 -8.82 -11.42
C ASN A 23 -31.77 -7.92 -10.35
N GLU A 24 -32.69 -8.46 -9.55
CA GLU A 24 -33.35 -7.73 -8.46
C GLU A 24 -32.43 -7.49 -7.26
N LEU A 25 -31.51 -8.42 -6.97
CA LEU A 25 -30.56 -8.31 -5.86
C LEU A 25 -29.31 -7.48 -6.20
N LEU A 26 -28.96 -7.37 -7.48
CA LEU A 26 -27.75 -6.70 -7.94
C LEU A 26 -27.63 -5.23 -7.49
N PRO A 27 -28.69 -4.40 -7.50
CA PRO A 27 -28.62 -3.02 -6.98
C PRO A 27 -28.25 -2.95 -5.50
N PHE A 28 -28.81 -3.83 -4.66
CA PHE A 28 -28.49 -3.86 -3.22
C PHE A 28 -27.04 -4.27 -3.00
N LEU A 29 -26.54 -5.21 -3.80
CA LEU A 29 -25.16 -5.66 -3.74
C LEU A 29 -24.20 -4.54 -4.20
N GLN A 30 -24.56 -3.76 -5.23
CA GLN A 30 -23.82 -2.58 -5.65
C GLN A 30 -23.76 -1.50 -4.58
N GLU A 31 -24.89 -1.18 -3.93
CA GLU A 31 -24.93 -0.21 -2.85
C GLU A 31 -24.02 -0.64 -1.68
N ARG A 32 -24.13 -1.92 -1.30
CA ARG A 32 -23.29 -2.47 -0.23
C ARG A 32 -21.81 -2.46 -0.61
N ALA A 33 -21.48 -2.81 -1.85
CA ALA A 33 -20.12 -2.76 -2.36
C ALA A 33 -19.56 -1.33 -2.34
N ALA A 34 -20.36 -0.33 -2.71
CA ALA A 34 -19.96 1.07 -2.66
C ALA A 34 -19.62 1.52 -1.22
N GLN A 35 -20.44 1.14 -0.24
CA GLN A 35 -20.15 1.43 1.18
C GLN A 35 -18.83 0.80 1.63
N LEU A 36 -18.61 -0.46 1.30
CA LEU A 36 -17.37 -1.18 1.66
C LEU A 36 -16.15 -0.59 0.95
N GLN A 37 -16.30 -0.20 -0.32
CA GLN A 37 -15.26 0.44 -1.11
C GLN A 37 -14.83 1.78 -0.49
N GLU A 38 -15.77 2.60 -0.01
CA GLU A 38 -15.46 3.85 0.67
C GLU A 38 -14.70 3.62 1.99
N VAL A 39 -15.09 2.59 2.76
CA VAL A 39 -14.34 2.20 3.97
C VAL A 39 -12.93 1.75 3.61
N ALA A 40 -12.79 0.89 2.60
CA ALA A 40 -11.48 0.40 2.15
C ALA A 40 -10.59 1.54 1.65
N ARG A 41 -11.13 2.49 0.87
CA ARG A 41 -10.42 3.68 0.40
C ARG A 41 -9.89 4.52 1.56
N LYS A 42 -10.72 4.74 2.59
CA LYS A 42 -10.28 5.48 3.80
C LYS A 42 -9.13 4.76 4.51
N GLN A 43 -9.24 3.45 4.70
CA GLN A 43 -8.17 2.66 5.34
C GLN A 43 -6.86 2.67 4.53
N LEU A 44 -6.95 2.59 3.19
CA LEU A 44 -5.79 2.70 2.31
C LEU A 44 -5.16 4.09 2.38
N ALA A 45 -5.97 5.16 2.41
CA ALA A 45 -5.48 6.52 2.58
C ALA A 45 -4.79 6.74 3.94
N GLU A 46 -5.36 6.21 5.03
CA GLU A 46 -4.74 6.26 6.35
C GLU A 46 -3.38 5.55 6.36
N ARG A 47 -3.29 4.37 5.75
CA ARG A 47 -2.00 3.67 5.59
C ARG A 47 -1.01 4.46 4.74
N ALA A 48 -1.45 5.01 3.61
CA ALA A 48 -0.64 5.84 2.74
C ALA A 48 -0.02 7.03 3.47
N THR A 49 -0.82 7.73 4.29
CA THR A 49 -0.33 8.87 5.07
C THR A 49 0.71 8.43 6.08
N LYS A 50 0.44 7.37 6.85
CA LYS A 50 1.36 6.83 7.86
C LYS A 50 2.68 6.37 7.25
N GLU A 51 2.62 5.52 6.22
CA GLU A 51 3.82 4.97 5.58
C GLU A 51 4.62 6.05 4.83
N SER A 52 3.96 7.04 4.22
CA SER A 52 4.67 8.17 3.60
C SER A 52 5.42 9.02 4.63
N ALA A 53 4.85 9.19 5.83
CA ALA A 53 5.50 9.91 6.93
C ALA A 53 6.66 9.10 7.53
N GLU A 54 6.52 7.77 7.65
CA GLU A 54 7.61 6.88 8.05
C GLU A 54 8.74 6.88 7.02
N MET A 55 8.43 6.87 5.72
CA MET A 55 9.42 7.00 4.64
C MET A 55 10.21 8.31 4.77
N LEU A 56 9.52 9.44 5.00
CA LEU A 56 10.18 10.73 5.22
C LEU A 56 11.16 10.65 6.40
N ARG A 57 10.73 10.10 7.55
CA ARG A 57 11.59 9.96 8.74
C ARG A 57 12.84 9.12 8.46
N ILE A 58 12.70 8.01 7.73
CA ILE A 58 13.84 7.16 7.35
C ILE A 58 14.85 7.97 6.51
N LEU A 59 14.37 8.76 5.54
CA LEU A 59 15.23 9.58 4.69
C LEU A 59 15.91 10.72 5.48
N GLU A 60 15.20 11.37 6.40
CA GLU A 60 15.77 12.36 7.31
C GLU A 60 16.87 11.76 8.19
N ASP A 61 16.64 10.57 8.73
CA ASP A 61 17.63 9.90 9.57
C ASP A 61 18.86 9.46 8.77
N GLN A 62 18.68 9.02 7.52
CA GLN A 62 19.80 8.78 6.60
C GLN A 62 20.59 10.06 6.33
N GLN A 63 19.91 11.18 6.06
CA GLN A 63 20.56 12.47 5.84
C GLN A 63 21.39 12.88 7.07
N LYS A 64 20.80 12.82 8.27
CA LYS A 64 21.51 13.14 9.53
C LYS A 64 22.74 12.26 9.73
N ARG A 65 22.64 10.96 9.45
CA ARG A 65 23.78 10.01 9.58
C ARG A 65 24.90 10.33 8.61
N ILE A 66 24.58 10.68 7.36
CA ILE A 66 25.59 11.06 6.36
C ILE A 66 26.27 12.36 6.77
N LEU A 67 25.50 13.38 7.17
CA LEU A 67 26.05 14.65 7.64
C LEU A 67 26.94 14.47 8.88
N ALA A 68 26.52 13.64 9.84
CA ALA A 68 27.33 13.35 11.02
C ALA A 68 28.63 12.62 10.66
N THR A 69 28.58 11.67 9.73
CA THR A 69 29.77 10.96 9.22
C THR A 69 30.72 11.92 8.50
N ALA A 70 30.19 12.76 7.60
CA ALA A 70 30.96 13.75 6.87
C ALA A 70 31.60 14.79 7.82
N LYS A 71 30.88 15.22 8.86
CA LYS A 71 31.41 16.15 9.87
C LYS A 71 32.55 15.52 10.67
N ARG A 72 32.36 14.29 11.18
CA ARG A 72 33.42 13.55 11.90
C ARG A 72 34.64 13.34 11.01
N PHE A 73 34.41 13.05 9.74
CA PHE A 73 35.46 12.91 8.74
C PHE A 73 36.24 14.23 8.59
N ASP A 74 35.56 15.38 8.52
CA ASP A 74 36.20 16.69 8.43
C ASP A 74 36.92 17.12 9.71
N GLU A 75 36.38 16.81 10.89
CA GLU A 75 37.01 17.08 12.20
C GLU A 75 38.30 16.27 12.38
N ASN A 76 38.33 15.04 11.86
CA ASN A 76 39.50 14.17 11.90
C ASN A 76 40.59 14.53 10.87
N LYS A 77 40.48 15.67 10.15
CA LYS A 77 41.49 16.14 9.20
C LYS A 77 42.90 16.24 9.80
N GLN A 78 42.99 16.53 11.09
CA GLN A 78 44.26 16.68 11.80
C GLN A 78 45.02 15.34 11.96
N LEU A 79 44.32 14.20 11.90
CA LEU A 79 44.92 12.85 11.88
C LEU A 79 45.37 12.40 10.48
N ARG A 80 45.17 13.22 9.43
CA ARG A 80 45.44 12.88 8.02
C ARG A 80 46.73 13.43 7.48
N PHE A 81 47.50 14.16 8.29
CA PHE A 81 48.80 14.66 7.88
C PHE A 81 49.78 13.53 7.50
N ASP A 82 49.52 12.29 7.96
CA ASP A 82 50.30 11.09 7.62
C ASP A 82 49.68 10.22 6.51
N PHE A 83 48.63 10.66 5.81
CA PHE A 83 48.00 9.86 4.75
C PHE A 83 48.85 9.82 3.49
N SER A 84 48.99 8.62 2.92
CA SER A 84 49.57 8.40 1.59
C SER A 84 48.70 8.99 0.48
N ASP A 85 49.28 9.24 -0.70
CA ASP A 85 48.57 9.77 -1.87
C ASP A 85 47.33 8.94 -2.27
N GLY A 86 47.36 7.62 -2.04
CA GLY A 86 46.23 6.72 -2.29
C GLY A 86 45.07 6.96 -1.32
N GLU A 87 45.36 7.15 -0.04
CA GLU A 87 44.36 7.41 1.01
C GLU A 87 43.73 8.79 0.86
N GLN A 88 44.50 9.79 0.40
CA GLN A 88 43.97 11.11 0.10
C GLN A 88 42.96 11.08 -1.06
N ARG A 89 43.23 10.31 -2.12
CA ARG A 89 42.28 10.12 -3.23
C ARG A 89 41.01 9.41 -2.78
N GLN A 90 41.14 8.35 -1.98
CA GLN A 90 39.97 7.65 -1.41
C GLN A 90 39.11 8.61 -0.57
N ALA A 91 39.75 9.40 0.28
CA ALA A 91 39.07 10.39 1.11
C ALA A 91 38.29 11.44 0.29
N GLN A 92 38.82 11.84 -0.87
CA GLN A 92 38.16 12.76 -1.78
C GLN A 92 36.95 12.10 -2.46
N LEU A 93 37.09 10.85 -2.91
CA LEU A 93 36.00 10.08 -3.50
C LEU A 93 34.85 9.84 -2.50
N ASP A 94 35.16 9.54 -1.24
CA ASP A 94 34.16 9.36 -0.19
C ASP A 94 33.35 10.64 0.03
N ARG A 95 34.02 11.80 0.04
CA ARG A 95 33.36 13.11 0.16
C ARG A 95 32.43 13.36 -1.02
N GLU A 96 32.91 13.16 -2.25
CA GLU A 96 32.10 13.33 -3.45
C GLU A 96 30.89 12.39 -3.48
N ALA A 97 31.04 11.16 -2.98
CA ALA A 97 29.97 10.19 -2.88
C ALA A 97 28.90 10.64 -1.87
N TRP A 98 29.29 11.19 -0.72
CA TRP A 98 28.34 11.73 0.26
C TRP A 98 27.59 12.95 -0.28
N ASP A 99 28.27 13.86 -0.96
CA ASP A 99 27.63 15.05 -1.57
C ASP A 99 26.59 14.64 -2.62
N LYS A 100 26.93 13.68 -3.49
CA LYS A 100 26.00 13.09 -4.47
C LYS A 100 24.80 12.43 -3.78
N ARG A 101 25.03 11.68 -2.70
CA ARG A 101 23.95 11.01 -1.95
C ARG A 101 23.04 12.03 -1.26
N LEU A 102 23.58 13.11 -0.71
CA LEU A 102 22.78 14.17 -0.07
C LEU A 102 21.88 14.89 -1.09
N LEU A 103 22.38 15.17 -2.30
CA LEU A 103 21.57 15.72 -3.38
C LEU A 103 20.45 14.76 -3.82
N ALA A 104 20.76 13.46 -3.94
CA ALA A 104 19.75 12.46 -4.25
C ALA A 104 18.66 12.38 -3.16
N LEU A 105 19.07 12.39 -1.88
CA LEU A 105 18.16 12.37 -0.74
C LEU A 105 17.19 13.56 -0.74
N GLN A 106 17.65 14.78 -1.08
CA GLN A 106 16.77 15.94 -1.18
C GLN A 106 15.62 15.74 -2.16
N LYS A 107 15.90 15.09 -3.31
CA LYS A 107 14.86 14.72 -4.27
C LYS A 107 13.96 13.62 -3.72
N GLU A 108 14.55 12.55 -3.17
CA GLU A 108 13.84 11.39 -2.61
C GLU A 108 12.87 11.78 -1.49
N MET A 109 13.20 12.77 -0.65
CA MET A 109 12.33 13.28 0.41
C MET A 109 10.98 13.79 -0.11
N THR A 110 10.88 14.14 -1.39
CA THR A 110 9.62 14.52 -2.03
C THR A 110 9.05 13.40 -2.88
N THR A 111 9.89 12.71 -3.67
CA THR A 111 9.41 11.72 -4.65
C THR A 111 9.00 10.41 -4.02
N GLU A 112 9.73 9.91 -3.01
CA GLU A 112 9.43 8.60 -2.42
C GLU A 112 8.17 8.62 -1.56
N PRO A 113 7.94 9.62 -0.67
CA PRO A 113 6.67 9.72 0.05
C PRO A 113 5.46 9.89 -0.89
N ALA A 114 5.63 10.62 -2.00
CA ALA A 114 4.57 10.77 -3.00
C ALA A 114 4.26 9.42 -3.68
N ARG A 115 5.30 8.71 -4.12
CA ARG A 115 5.17 7.37 -4.72
C ARG A 115 4.48 6.37 -3.79
N VAL A 116 4.78 6.39 -2.49
CA VAL A 116 4.10 5.55 -1.50
C VAL A 116 2.60 5.85 -1.49
N ARG A 117 2.19 7.11 -1.56
CA ARG A 117 0.76 7.48 -1.60
C ARG A 117 0.09 6.98 -2.87
N ASP A 118 0.76 7.09 -4.02
CA ASP A 118 0.22 6.67 -5.32
C ASP A 118 -0.05 5.15 -5.39
N VAL A 119 0.72 4.33 -4.66
CA VAL A 119 0.52 2.87 -4.60
C VAL A 119 -0.81 2.52 -3.94
N TYR A 120 -1.27 3.32 -2.98
CA TYR A 120 -2.50 3.09 -2.24
C TYR A 120 -3.75 3.67 -2.92
N GLU A 121 -3.59 4.32 -4.07
CA GLU A 121 -4.70 4.84 -4.85
C GLU A 121 -5.51 3.72 -5.51
N VAL A 122 -6.81 3.65 -5.21
CA VAL A 122 -7.71 2.66 -5.80
C VAL A 122 -8.09 3.08 -7.23
N ARG A 123 -7.43 2.47 -8.23
CA ARG A 123 -7.64 2.77 -9.66
C ARG A 123 -8.82 2.06 -10.29
N ALA A 124 -9.20 0.90 -9.76
CA ALA A 124 -10.31 0.11 -10.28
C ALA A 124 -10.95 -0.71 -9.15
N HIS A 125 -12.25 -0.98 -9.31
CA HIS A 125 -13.00 -1.93 -8.50
C HIS A 125 -13.88 -2.75 -9.42
N ARG A 126 -14.13 -4.01 -9.05
CA ARG A 126 -14.93 -4.94 -9.84
C ARG A 126 -15.85 -5.72 -8.93
N LEU A 127 -17.10 -5.86 -9.38
CA LEU A 127 -18.16 -6.53 -8.65
C LEU A 127 -18.75 -7.61 -9.55
N GLU A 128 -18.76 -8.85 -9.06
CA GLU A 128 -19.37 -9.97 -9.77
C GLU A 128 -20.20 -10.83 -8.82
N PRO A 129 -21.45 -11.14 -9.20
CA PRO A 129 -22.23 -12.16 -8.51
C PRO A 129 -21.64 -13.54 -8.85
N VAL A 130 -21.28 -14.31 -7.82
CA VAL A 130 -20.70 -15.66 -7.96
C VAL A 130 -21.69 -16.78 -7.66
N GLY A 131 -22.81 -16.48 -7.00
CA GLY A 131 -23.84 -17.47 -6.67
C GLY A 131 -25.02 -16.85 -5.91
N LEU A 132 -26.13 -17.58 -5.89
CA LEU A 132 -27.37 -17.22 -5.20
C LEU A 132 -27.74 -18.34 -4.22
N VAL A 133 -28.18 -17.95 -3.02
CA VAL A 133 -28.58 -18.88 -1.95
C VAL A 133 -30.03 -18.58 -1.55
N TYR A 134 -30.87 -19.60 -1.63
CA TYR A 134 -32.26 -19.53 -1.19
C TYR A 134 -32.40 -20.10 0.23
N LEU A 135 -33.03 -19.34 1.12
CA LEU A 135 -33.40 -19.80 2.46
C LEU A 135 -34.87 -20.19 2.46
N TRP A 136 -35.16 -21.50 2.53
CA TRP A 136 -36.53 -22.02 2.51
C TRP A 136 -36.97 -22.54 3.89
N PRO A 137 -38.11 -22.08 4.44
CA PRO A 137 -38.60 -22.56 5.72
C PRO A 137 -39.19 -23.97 5.60
N VAL A 138 -38.82 -24.85 6.53
CA VAL A 138 -39.30 -26.24 6.61
C VAL A 138 -40.56 -26.42 7.47
N THR A 139 -41.11 -25.32 7.99
CA THR A 139 -42.31 -25.29 8.83
C THR A 139 -43.31 -24.31 8.24
N GLY A 140 -44.28 -24.86 7.51
CA GLY A 140 -45.52 -24.24 7.05
C GLY A 140 -46.61 -25.30 7.10
#